data_AF-K2QWW8-F1
#
_entry.id   AF-K2QWW8-F1
#
_cell.length_a   1.000
_cell.length_b   1.000
_cell.length_c   1.000
_cell.angle_alpha   90.00
_cell.angle_beta   90.00
_cell.angle_gamma   90.00
#
_symmetry.space_group_name_H-M   'P 1'
#
loop_
_entity.id
_entity.type
_entity.pdbx_description
1 polymer ?
#
loop_
_entity_poly.entity_id
_entity_poly.type
_entity_poly.pdbx_seq_one_letter_code
_entity_poly.pdbx_strand_id
1 'polypeptide(L)' 'MRKDDIPSFVSELIDAGAPICAVGRELYVIGDVDLPDAKAEVVWEICNRYGERDHLILEIVAYLRSVGRFLDLSREALH' A
#
# COMPACT_ATOMS: atom_id res chain seq x y z
N MET A 1 3.61 -2.50 -13.63
CA MET A 1 2.70 -1.38 -13.31
C MET A 1 3.25 -0.05 -13.82
N ARG A 2 2.39 0.90 -14.18
CA ARG A 2 2.72 2.29 -14.52
C ARG A 2 2.23 3.26 -13.44
N LYS A 3 2.77 4.47 -13.42
CA LYS A 3 2.39 5.51 -12.46
C LYS A 3 0.89 5.83 -12.50
N ASP A 4 0.29 5.83 -13.69
CA ASP A 4 -1.14 6.12 -13.87
C ASP A 4 -2.05 5.00 -13.32
N ASP A 5 -1.51 3.80 -13.08
CA ASP A 5 -2.25 2.67 -12.51
C ASP A 5 -2.36 2.75 -10.98
N ILE A 6 -1.59 3.63 -10.32
CA ILE A 6 -1.51 3.72 -8.85
C ILE A 6 -2.89 3.94 -8.19
N PRO A 7 -3.75 4.86 -8.66
CA PRO A 7 -5.06 5.05 -8.06
C PRO A 7 -5.92 3.78 -8.12
N SER A 8 -5.96 3.10 -9.27
CA SER A 8 -6.73 1.87 -9.47
C SER A 8 -6.20 0.73 -8.60
N PHE A 9 -4.89 0.56 -8.54
CA PHE A 9 -4.23 -0.43 -7.70
C PHE A 9 -4.57 -0.26 -6.22
N VAL A 10 -4.50 0.98 -5.71
CA VAL A 10 -4.86 1.29 -4.32
C VAL A 10 -6.34 1.05 -4.05
N SER A 11 -7.23 1.45 -4.96
CA SER A 11 -8.67 1.22 -4.81
C SER A 11 -8.99 -0.27 -4.75
N GLU A 12 -8.42 -1.06 -5.66
CA GLU A 12 -8.72 -2.48 -5.76
C GLU A 12 -8.27 -3.27 -4.52
N LEU A 13 -7.13 -2.93 -3.94
CA LEU A 13 -6.69 -3.50 -2.67
C LEU A 13 -7.65 -3.16 -1.51
N ILE A 14 -8.10 -1.91 -1.44
CA ILE A 14 -9.05 -1.46 -0.42
C ILE A 14 -10.40 -2.18 -0.58
N ASP A 15 -10.92 -2.25 -1.81
CA ASP A 15 -12.19 -2.91 -2.13
C ASP A 15 -12.12 -4.42 -1.85
N ALA A 16 -10.93 -5.03 -2.03
CA ALA A 16 -10.66 -6.41 -1.65
C ALA A 16 -10.54 -6.63 -0.13
N GLY A 17 -10.54 -5.57 0.67
CA GLY A 17 -10.38 -5.62 2.13
C GLY A 17 -8.93 -5.81 2.59
N ALA A 18 -7.96 -5.47 1.74
CA ALA A 18 -6.53 -5.48 2.07
C ALA A 18 -6.01 -4.04 2.09
N PRO A 19 -6.03 -3.36 3.25
CA PRO A 19 -5.64 -1.95 3.32
C PRO A 19 -4.18 -1.77 2.89
N ILE A 20 -3.89 -0.65 2.24
CA ILE A 20 -2.53 -0.24 1.89
C ILE A 20 -2.22 1.12 2.55
N CYS A 21 -1.02 1.26 3.09
CA CYS A 21 -0.57 2.49 3.76
C CYS A 21 0.92 2.76 3.50
N ALA A 22 1.29 4.04 3.43
CA ALA A 22 2.68 4.46 3.45
C ALA A 22 3.23 4.42 4.88
N VAL A 23 4.47 3.95 5.04
CA VAL A 23 5.17 3.87 6.32
C VAL A 23 6.48 4.63 6.20
N GLY A 24 6.64 5.67 7.03
CA GLY A 24 7.79 6.57 6.91
C GLY A 24 7.81 7.28 5.56
N ARG A 25 9.00 7.46 4.97
CA ARG A 25 9.19 8.26 3.74
C ARG A 25 9.35 7.43 2.47
N GLU A 26 9.70 6.16 2.58
CA GLU A 26 10.24 5.38 1.45
C GLU A 26 9.58 4.01 1.30
N LEU A 27 8.66 3.63 2.19
CA LEU A 27 8.06 2.29 2.21
C LEU A 27 6.53 2.38 2.25
N TYR A 28 5.89 1.33 1.77
CA TYR A 28 4.46 1.08 1.95
C TYR A 28 4.23 -0.37 2.34
N VAL A 29 3.11 -0.63 3.01
CA VAL A 29 2.68 -1.96 3.46
C VAL A 29 1.30 -2.23 2.88
N ILE A 30 1.10 -3.46 2.40
CA ILE A 30 -0.21 -4.00 2.04
C ILE A 30 -0.60 -5.00 3.11
N GLY A 31 -1.77 -4.79 3.70
CA GLY A 31 -2.32 -5.59 4.78
C GLY A 31 -2.31 -4.87 6.12
N ASP A 32 -2.96 -5.51 7.08
CA ASP A 32 -3.07 -5.11 8.48
C ASP A 32 -2.73 -6.33 9.35
N VAL A 33 -2.44 -6.13 10.63
CA VAL A 33 -2.20 -7.22 11.59
C VAL A 33 -3.41 -8.15 11.71
N ASP A 34 -4.61 -7.62 11.50
CA ASP A 34 -5.87 -8.36 11.54
C ASP A 34 -6.30 -8.92 10.18
N LEU A 35 -5.46 -8.79 9.14
CA LEU A 35 -5.78 -9.31 7.81
C LEU A 35 -5.75 -10.86 7.84
N PRO A 36 -6.86 -11.55 7.53
CA PRO A 36 -6.88 -13.01 7.53
C PRO A 36 -5.94 -13.58 6.46
N ASP A 37 -5.27 -14.70 6.75
CA ASP A 37 -4.39 -15.39 5.79
C ASP A 37 -5.07 -15.68 4.44
N ALA A 38 -6.38 -15.92 4.45
CA ALA A 38 -7.19 -16.13 3.23
C ALA A 38 -7.17 -14.92 2.26
N LYS A 39 -6.80 -13.73 2.72
CA LYS A 39 -6.66 -12.53 1.88
C LYS A 39 -5.26 -12.41 1.25
N ALA A 40 -4.28 -13.19 1.70
CA ALA A 40 -2.94 -13.16 1.12
C ALA A 40 -2.94 -13.57 -0.36
N GLU A 41 -3.75 -14.57 -0.73
CA GLU A 41 -3.93 -15.00 -2.12
C GLU A 41 -4.55 -13.88 -2.98
N VAL A 42 -5.59 -13.23 -2.49
CA VAL A 42 -6.25 -12.10 -3.17
C VAL A 42 -5.27 -10.94 -3.39
N VAL A 43 -4.49 -10.59 -2.36
CA VAL A 43 -3.45 -9.55 -2.47
C VAL A 43 -2.41 -9.93 -3.53
N TRP A 44 -1.97 -11.18 -3.55
CA TRP A 44 -0.99 -11.68 -4.50
C TRP A 44 -1.53 -11.65 -5.94
N GLU A 45 -2.79 -12.05 -6.15
CA GLU A 45 -3.45 -12.00 -7.46
C GLU A 45 -3.56 -10.57 -8.00
N ILE A 46 -3.99 -9.62 -7.15
CA ILE A 46 -4.06 -8.20 -7.52
C ILE A 46 -2.66 -7.69 -7.87
N CYS A 47 -1.67 -7.92 -7.01
CA CYS A 47 -0.29 -7.53 -7.22
C CYS A 47 0.27 -8.07 -8.55
N ASN A 48 0.04 -9.34 -8.87
CA ASN A 48 0.52 -9.93 -10.12
C ASN A 48 -0.14 -9.33 -11.36
N ARG A 49 -1.42 -8.98 -11.28
CA ARG A 49 -2.17 -8.42 -12.41
C ARG A 49 -1.66 -7.05 -12.84
N TYR A 50 -1.27 -6.20 -11.88
CA TYR A 50 -0.65 -4.91 -12.17
C TYR A 50 0.84 -5.05 -12.56
N GLY A 51 1.46 -6.18 -12.25
CA GLY A 51 2.86 -6.48 -12.55
C GLY A 51 3.85 -5.76 -11.62
N GLU A 52 5.13 -5.74 -11.99
CA GLU A 52 6.24 -5.17 -11.19
C GLU A 52 5.98 -3.72 -10.74
N ARG A 53 6.41 -3.40 -9.50
CA ARG A 53 6.13 -2.13 -8.80
C ARG A 53 7.35 -1.53 -8.10
N ASP A 54 8.49 -2.23 -8.09
CA ASP A 54 9.66 -1.82 -7.34
C ASP A 54 10.20 -0.46 -7.82
N HIS A 55 10.07 -0.18 -9.11
CA HIS A 55 10.40 1.11 -9.72
C HIS A 55 9.41 2.24 -9.39
N LEU A 56 8.28 1.95 -8.73
CA LEU A 56 7.21 2.91 -8.39
C LEU A 56 7.01 3.08 -6.89
N ILE A 57 7.90 2.54 -6.05
CA ILE A 57 7.71 2.57 -4.58
C ILE A 57 7.50 4.02 -4.09
N LEU A 58 8.30 4.97 -4.57
CA LEU A 58 8.21 6.36 -4.14
C LEU A 58 6.93 7.04 -4.64
N GLU A 59 6.49 6.73 -5.86
CA GLU A 59 5.25 7.23 -6.44
C GLU A 59 4.03 6.69 -5.70
N ILE A 60 4.04 5.41 -5.32
CA ILE A 60 2.99 4.78 -4.51
C ILE A 60 2.94 5.46 -3.14
N VAL A 61 4.09 5.66 -2.49
CA VAL A 61 4.17 6.37 -1.20
C VAL A 61 3.65 7.80 -1.31
N ALA A 62 4.04 8.53 -2.36
CA ALA A 62 3.58 9.90 -2.59
C ALA A 62 2.06 9.96 -2.79
N TYR A 63 1.49 9.02 -3.55
CA TYR A 63 0.04 8.90 -3.72
C TYR A 63 -0.67 8.55 -2.41
N LEU A 64 -0.19 7.55 -1.67
CA LEU A 64 -0.78 7.16 -0.39
C LEU A 64 -0.78 8.32 0.62
N ARG A 65 0.28 9.12 0.67
CA ARG A 65 0.32 10.35 1.46
C ARG A 65 -0.68 11.40 0.99
N SER A 66 -0.86 11.59 -0.32
CA SER A 66 -1.81 12.57 -0.84
C SER A 66 -3.27 12.22 -0.54
N VAL A 67 -3.58 10.91 -0.44
CA VAL A 67 -4.91 10.42 -0.03
C VAL A 67 -5.05 10.19 1.47
N GLY A 68 -4.07 10.61 2.29
CA GLY A 68 -4.13 10.53 3.75
C GLY A 68 -3.92 9.13 4.34
N ARG A 69 -3.37 8.18 3.57
CA ARG A 69 -3.11 6.80 4.00
C ARG A 69 -1.63 6.61 4.37
N PHE A 70 -1.17 7.25 5.44
CA PHE A 70 0.21 7.13 5.90
C PHE A 70 0.31 7.03 7.42
N LEU A 71 1.34 6.32 7.88
CA LEU A 71 1.80 6.29 9.27
C LEU A 71 3.06 7.13 9.35
N ASP A 72 2.99 8.26 10.06
CA ASP A 72 4.18 9.06 10.33
C ASP A 72 4.97 8.41 11.47
N LEU A 73 6.20 8.01 11.16
CA LEU A 73 7.13 7.47 12.15
C LEU A 73 7.90 8.59 12.86
N SER A 74 7.44 9.85 12.78
CA SER A 74 8.00 10.96 13.55
C SER A 74 8.11 10.54 15.01
N ARG A 75 9.35 10.48 15.46
CA ARG A 75 9.79 9.96 16.74
C ARG A 75 9.28 10.83 17.89
N GLU A 76 8.03 10.64 18.26
CA GLU A 76 7.50 10.97 19.59
C GLU A 76 6.84 9.72 20.17
N ALA A 77 7.63 8.64 20.26
CA ALA A 77 7.46 7.74 21.39
C ALA A 77 7.91 8.50 22.65
N LEU A 78 7.02 9.31 23.21
CA LEU A 78 7.14 9.82 24.58
C LEU A 78 7.00 8.63 25.52
N HIS A 79 8.12 7.99 25.84
CA HIS A 79 8.28 7.05 26.96
C HIS A 79 9.47 7.50 27.81
#